data_AF-A0A151J5Y0-F1
#
_entry.id   AF-A0A151J5Y0-F1
#
_cell.length_a   1.000
_cell.length_b   1.000
_cell.length_c   1.000
_cell.angle_alpha   90.00
_cell.angle_beta   90.00
_cell.angle_gamma   90.00
#
_symmetry.space_group_name_H-M   'P 1'
#
loop_
_entity.id
_entity.type
_entity.pdbx_description
1 polymer ?
#
loop_
_entity_poly.entity_id
_entity_poly.type
_entity_poly.pdbx_seq_one_letter_code
_entity_poly.pdbx_strand_id
1 'polypeptide(L)'
;MLHNSQAHVFSVTFDGTICNFSMCTNLGANFEYGSNFKPYFTNPVTMKKCFVILDPCHMIKLVRSTLGDKRVLKTADNLVIKWEFIVKLYNLQQKEGLKAANKLTKKHIQCSNNRMNVKLAMQTLSRSVSKSLEFVTTLHDNTIKTEFNGCLPTSQYCLQFNNIMDMLNCKNRFSKSEYNTALTESNYSQLQEHAKQFENYINTLYDNTGTPILKSGRKTGFLGMIIGLRNMFPLYDELKNIGLTYLLTYKLSQDYLETFFSAIRTRGGFNNNPNALNFQNAYKRLLIRHEIKELENGNCLFDNIDILHVSSKNLKCPISDSSNFNELKMDFAHDYVKTFWDLSPFVENVVLYIAGYVCNKVKKK
;
A
#
# COMPACT_ATOMS: atom_id res chain seq x y z
N MET A 1 25.98 17.18 14.97
CA MET A 1 24.95 18.17 14.58
C MET A 1 23.60 17.84 15.20
N LEU A 2 22.86 16.81 14.76
CA LEU A 2 21.54 16.47 15.34
C LEU A 2 21.61 16.14 16.85
N HIS A 3 22.64 15.41 17.28
CA HIS A 3 22.83 15.15 18.71
C HIS A 3 23.08 16.43 19.51
N ASN A 4 23.85 17.37 18.95
CA ASN A 4 24.16 18.66 19.57
C ASN A 4 22.90 19.53 19.70
N SER A 5 21.89 19.33 18.85
CA SER A 5 20.58 19.97 18.94
C SER A 5 19.57 19.19 19.79
N GLN A 6 20.03 18.24 20.62
CA GLN A 6 19.22 17.37 21.48
C GLN A 6 18.19 16.50 20.73
N ALA A 7 18.32 16.37 19.40
CA ALA A 7 17.45 15.50 18.63
C ALA A 7 17.95 14.04 18.72
N HIS A 8 17.06 13.14 19.11
CA HIS A 8 17.32 11.71 19.17
C HIS A 8 16.85 11.02 17.90
N VAL A 9 17.77 10.31 17.23
CA VAL A 9 17.49 9.55 16.01
C VAL A 9 17.40 8.07 16.37
N PHE A 10 16.19 7.51 16.30
CA PHE A 10 15.92 6.10 16.62
C PHE A 10 15.94 5.19 15.39
N SER A 11 15.64 5.74 14.21
CA SER A 11 15.62 4.96 12.97
C SER A 11 16.03 5.80 11.76
N VAL A 12 16.44 5.10 10.70
CA VAL A 12 16.69 5.67 9.38
C VAL A 12 15.86 4.90 8.36
N THR A 13 15.16 5.62 7.48
CA THR A 13 14.27 5.00 6.48
C THR A 13 14.75 5.25 5.06
N PHE A 14 14.90 4.13 4.35
CA PHE A 14 15.43 3.88 3.02
C PHE A 14 14.53 3.51 1.83
N ASP A 15 14.91 3.80 0.59
CA ASP A 15 14.44 3.00 -0.56
C ASP A 15 15.34 1.75 -0.78
N GLY A 16 14.96 0.85 -1.68
CA GLY A 16 15.70 -0.40 -1.91
C GLY A 16 16.98 -0.28 -2.74
N THR A 17 17.67 0.86 -2.77
CA THR A 17 18.87 1.04 -3.62
C THR A 17 20.15 0.49 -2.98
N ILE A 18 21.05 -0.05 -3.82
CA ILE A 18 22.30 -0.71 -3.38
C ILE A 18 23.20 0.26 -2.58
N CYS A 19 23.26 1.53 -2.99
CA CYS A 19 24.04 2.55 -2.30
C CYS A 19 23.59 2.73 -0.85
N ASN A 20 22.28 2.71 -0.58
CA ASN A 20 21.76 2.87 0.78
C ASN A 20 22.05 1.65 1.66
N PHE A 21 21.98 0.43 1.09
CA PHE A 21 22.45 -0.77 1.79
C PHE A 21 23.93 -0.68 2.13
N SER A 22 24.78 -0.30 1.17
CA SER A 22 26.23 -0.14 1.39
C SER A 22 26.53 0.90 2.46
N MET A 23 25.83 2.04 2.45
CA MET A 23 25.94 3.06 3.48
C MET A 23 25.68 2.47 4.88
N CYS A 24 24.55 1.79 5.08
CA CYS A 24 24.22 1.22 6.38
C CYS A 24 25.12 0.05 6.78
N THR A 25 25.62 -0.73 5.82
CA THR A 25 26.62 -1.77 6.10
C THR A 25 27.94 -1.16 6.57
N ASN A 26 28.40 -0.08 5.95
CA ASN A 26 29.58 0.66 6.41
C ASN A 26 29.38 1.29 7.80
N LEU A 27 28.13 1.60 8.18
CA LEU A 27 27.79 2.06 9.53
C LEU A 27 27.71 0.91 10.56
N GLY A 28 27.80 -0.36 10.14
CA GLY A 28 27.83 -1.53 11.02
C GLY A 28 26.52 -2.32 11.11
N ALA A 29 25.58 -2.10 10.18
CA ALA A 29 24.41 -2.96 10.00
C ALA A 29 24.73 -4.19 9.14
N ASN A 30 24.08 -5.31 9.39
CA ASN A 30 24.19 -6.52 8.57
C ASN A 30 22.80 -6.93 8.04
N PHE A 31 22.67 -6.97 6.72
CA PHE A 31 21.44 -7.35 6.02
C PHE A 31 21.47 -8.77 5.46
N GLU A 32 22.53 -9.53 5.72
CA GLU A 32 22.61 -10.95 5.40
C GLU A 32 21.62 -11.71 6.27
N TYR A 33 20.54 -12.15 5.63
CA TYR A 33 19.49 -12.88 6.31
C TYR A 33 19.99 -14.26 6.75
N GLY A 34 20.00 -14.48 8.07
CA GLY A 34 20.60 -15.65 8.71
C GLY A 34 21.00 -15.35 10.16
N SER A 35 22.01 -16.06 10.68
CA SER A 35 22.52 -15.91 12.05
C SER A 35 23.07 -14.51 12.34
N ASN A 36 23.70 -13.88 11.35
CA ASN A 36 24.34 -12.57 11.49
C ASN A 36 23.40 -11.40 11.19
N PHE A 37 22.10 -11.66 11.02
CA PHE A 37 21.15 -10.65 10.59
C PHE A 37 20.96 -9.58 11.68
N LYS A 38 21.42 -8.38 11.37
CA LYS A 38 21.47 -7.24 12.30
C LYS A 38 21.05 -5.97 11.55
N PRO A 39 19.75 -5.75 11.33
CA PRO A 39 19.25 -4.63 10.54
C PRO A 39 19.23 -3.31 11.35
N TYR A 40 20.27 -3.05 12.13
CA TYR A 40 20.48 -1.84 12.89
C TYR A 40 21.98 -1.61 13.05
N PHE A 41 22.36 -0.36 13.28
CA PHE A 41 23.73 0.00 13.62
C PHE A 41 23.74 0.80 14.92
N THR A 42 24.90 0.95 15.53
CA THR A 42 25.07 1.74 16.74
C THR A 42 25.51 3.14 16.36
N ASN A 43 24.83 4.16 16.88
CA ASN A 43 25.26 5.53 16.68
C ASN A 43 26.60 5.76 17.39
N PRO A 44 27.65 6.24 16.69
CA PRO A 44 28.99 6.36 17.26
C PRO A 44 29.09 7.39 18.39
N VAL A 45 28.13 8.32 18.52
CA VAL A 45 28.14 9.36 19.55
C VAL A 45 27.31 8.95 20.76
N THR A 46 26.09 8.45 20.53
CA THR A 46 25.15 8.15 21.64
C THR A 46 25.25 6.71 22.13
N MET A 47 25.94 5.84 21.40
CA MET A 47 26.00 4.39 21.62
C MET A 47 24.61 3.70 21.62
N LYS A 48 23.56 4.40 21.18
CA LYS A 48 22.21 3.87 21.03
C LYS A 48 22.03 3.21 19.65
N LYS A 49 21.13 2.23 19.58
CA LYS A 49 20.78 1.57 18.32
C LYS A 49 19.99 2.53 17.43
N CYS A 50 20.35 2.55 16.15
CA CYS A 50 19.59 3.17 15.08
C CYS A 50 19.05 2.05 14.18
N PHE A 51 17.73 1.87 14.21
CA PHE A 51 17.07 0.81 13.46
C PHE A 51 16.93 1.21 11.98
N VAL A 52 17.23 0.27 11.09
CA VAL A 52 17.08 0.49 9.64
C VAL A 52 15.69 0.07 9.21
N ILE A 53 14.99 0.92 8.48
CA ILE A 53 13.68 0.61 7.90
C ILE A 53 13.76 0.83 6.40
N LEU A 54 13.21 -0.11 5.64
CA LEU A 54 13.03 0.07 4.20
C LEU A 54 11.58 0.46 3.96
N ASP A 55 11.36 1.45 3.12
CA ASP A 55 10.04 2.01 2.87
C ASP A 55 9.06 0.90 2.39
N PRO A 56 8.03 0.55 3.19
CA PRO A 56 7.14 -0.55 2.87
C PRO A 56 6.41 -0.35 1.53
N CYS A 57 6.07 0.91 1.21
CA CYS A 57 5.44 1.31 -0.05
C CYS A 57 6.34 0.99 -1.27
N HIS A 58 7.64 1.23 -1.17
CA HIS A 58 8.61 0.78 -2.16
C HIS A 58 8.83 -0.73 -2.16
N MET A 59 8.82 -1.38 -0.99
CA MET A 59 9.02 -2.83 -0.91
C MET A 59 7.88 -3.60 -1.57
N ILE A 60 6.61 -3.22 -1.35
CA ILE A 60 5.45 -3.88 -1.98
C ILE A 60 5.47 -3.72 -3.50
N LYS A 61 5.97 -2.58 -3.99
CA LYS A 61 6.19 -2.32 -5.42
C LYS A 61 7.19 -3.31 -6.01
N LEU A 62 8.28 -3.62 -5.30
CA LEU A 62 9.25 -4.63 -5.72
C LEU A 62 8.65 -6.04 -5.68
N VAL A 63 7.94 -6.40 -4.61
CA VAL A 63 7.25 -7.70 -4.47
C VAL A 63 6.29 -7.95 -5.63
N ARG A 64 5.39 -6.98 -5.92
CA ARG A 64 4.47 -7.07 -7.07
C ARG A 64 5.25 -7.22 -8.38
N SER A 65 6.31 -6.44 -8.57
CA SER A 65 7.10 -6.49 -9.80
C SER A 65 7.82 -7.83 -9.96
N THR A 66 8.26 -8.46 -8.87
CA THR A 66 8.84 -9.80 -8.90
C THR A 66 7.84 -10.84 -9.38
N LEU A 67 6.62 -10.88 -8.82
CA LEU A 67 5.59 -11.80 -9.30
C LEU A 67 5.19 -11.50 -10.76
N GLY A 68 5.07 -10.21 -11.12
CA GLY A 68 4.72 -9.79 -12.47
C GLY A 68 5.79 -10.13 -13.53
N ASP A 69 7.07 -10.00 -13.19
CA ASP A 69 8.20 -10.30 -14.10
C ASP A 69 8.48 -11.82 -14.14
N LYS A 70 8.53 -12.51 -12.99
CA LYS A 70 8.82 -13.95 -12.89
C LYS A 70 7.65 -14.83 -13.32
N ARG A 71 6.43 -14.29 -13.31
CA ARG A 71 5.14 -14.93 -13.63
C ARG A 71 4.73 -16.06 -12.70
N VAL A 72 5.67 -16.87 -12.22
CA VAL A 72 5.44 -18.03 -11.37
C VAL A 72 6.41 -17.98 -10.18
N LEU A 73 5.86 -18.14 -8.98
CA LEU A 73 6.59 -18.41 -7.74
C LEU A 73 6.07 -19.72 -7.15
N LYS A 74 6.84 -20.36 -6.28
CA LYS A 74 6.44 -21.58 -5.57
C LYS A 74 6.57 -21.41 -4.08
N THR A 75 5.75 -22.10 -3.30
CA THR A 75 5.98 -22.26 -1.86
C THR A 75 6.87 -23.48 -1.58
N ALA A 76 7.33 -23.64 -0.34
CA ALA A 76 8.08 -24.81 0.12
C ALA A 76 7.29 -26.11 -0.10
N ASP A 77 5.96 -26.04 0.05
CA ASP A 77 5.03 -27.15 -0.19
C ASP A 77 4.74 -27.37 -1.69
N ASN A 78 5.55 -26.76 -2.58
CA ASN A 78 5.44 -26.85 -4.03
C ASN A 78 4.12 -26.28 -4.61
N LEU A 79 3.39 -25.47 -3.83
CA LEU A 79 2.20 -24.77 -4.30
C LEU A 79 2.59 -23.64 -5.26
N VAL A 80 1.88 -23.54 -6.38
CA VAL A 80 2.26 -22.63 -7.47
C VAL A 80 1.47 -21.33 -7.39
N ILE A 81 2.18 -20.21 -7.29
CA ILE A 81 1.64 -18.86 -7.31
C ILE A 81 1.84 -18.29 -8.71
N LYS A 82 0.76 -17.94 -9.41
CA LYS A 82 0.82 -17.49 -10.81
C LYS A 82 0.24 -16.10 -10.97
N TRP A 83 1.00 -15.20 -11.57
CA TRP A 83 0.52 -13.89 -12.01
C TRP A 83 -0.67 -14.01 -12.97
N GLU A 84 -0.70 -15.08 -13.76
CA GLU A 84 -1.76 -15.39 -14.73
C GLU A 84 -3.16 -15.33 -14.12
N PHE A 85 -3.36 -15.80 -12.88
CA PHE A 85 -4.69 -15.76 -12.24
C PHE A 85 -5.18 -14.32 -12.01
N ILE A 86 -4.29 -13.37 -11.75
CA ILE A 86 -4.66 -11.95 -11.62
C ILE A 86 -5.06 -11.38 -13.00
N VAL A 87 -4.39 -11.81 -14.08
CA VAL A 87 -4.74 -11.44 -15.45
C VAL A 87 -6.09 -12.04 -15.86
N LYS A 88 -6.31 -13.33 -15.59
CA LYS A 88 -7.57 -14.03 -15.84
C LYS A 88 -8.72 -13.38 -15.08
N LEU A 89 -8.52 -13.04 -13.80
CA LEU A 89 -9.52 -12.32 -13.02
C LEU A 89 -9.89 -10.98 -13.65
N TYR A 90 -8.91 -10.22 -14.13
CA TYR A 90 -9.19 -8.98 -14.85
C TYR A 90 -9.98 -9.25 -16.14
N ASN A 91 -9.59 -10.22 -16.96
CA ASN A 91 -10.26 -10.53 -18.22
C ASN A 91 -11.70 -11.02 -18.00
N LEU A 92 -11.94 -11.85 -16.99
CA LEU A 92 -13.27 -12.31 -16.59
C LEU A 92 -14.18 -11.12 -16.27
N GLN A 93 -13.72 -10.20 -15.42
CA GLN A 93 -14.49 -9.00 -15.07
C GLN A 93 -14.76 -8.08 -16.26
N GLN A 94 -13.85 -8.03 -17.23
CA GLN A 94 -14.08 -7.27 -18.46
C GLN A 94 -15.10 -7.95 -19.37
N LYS A 95 -15.09 -9.29 -19.45
CA LYS A 95 -16.06 -10.07 -20.22
C LYS A 95 -17.47 -9.94 -19.62
N GLU A 96 -17.58 -10.07 -18.30
CA GLU A 96 -18.86 -10.01 -17.57
C GLU A 96 -19.39 -8.58 -17.36
N GLY A 97 -18.58 -7.55 -17.65
CA GLY A 97 -18.95 -6.14 -17.49
C GLY A 97 -19.03 -5.64 -16.03
N LEU A 98 -18.92 -6.52 -15.03
CA LEU A 98 -18.95 -6.21 -13.60
C LEU A 98 -17.67 -6.64 -12.88
N LYS A 99 -17.37 -5.95 -11.77
CA LYS A 99 -16.20 -6.24 -10.93
C LYS A 99 -16.61 -6.88 -9.60
N ALA A 100 -15.83 -7.86 -9.15
CA ALA A 100 -15.98 -8.51 -7.85
C ALA A 100 -15.38 -7.65 -6.71
N ALA A 101 -15.85 -6.42 -6.58
CA ALA A 101 -15.47 -5.44 -5.54
C ALA A 101 -13.97 -5.07 -5.44
N ASN A 102 -13.13 -5.47 -6.42
CA ASN A 102 -11.73 -5.06 -6.49
C ASN A 102 -11.51 -3.85 -7.43
N LYS A 103 -10.31 -3.29 -7.37
CA LYS A 103 -9.91 -2.08 -8.13
C LYS A 103 -9.05 -2.40 -9.35
N LEU A 104 -8.97 -3.66 -9.77
CA LEU A 104 -8.14 -4.06 -10.91
C LEU A 104 -8.58 -3.33 -12.19
N THR A 105 -7.59 -2.96 -12.98
CA THR A 105 -7.73 -2.30 -14.29
C THR A 105 -6.57 -2.73 -15.19
N LYS A 106 -6.65 -2.42 -16.49
CA LYS A 106 -5.56 -2.66 -17.45
C LYS A 106 -4.21 -2.14 -16.98
N LYS A 107 -4.16 -1.01 -16.26
CA LYS A 107 -2.93 -0.42 -15.71
C LYS A 107 -2.25 -1.32 -14.66
N HIS A 108 -3.02 -2.12 -13.92
CA HIS A 108 -2.49 -3.08 -12.95
C HIS A 108 -1.82 -4.27 -13.66
N ILE A 109 -2.46 -4.76 -14.73
CA ILE A 109 -1.98 -5.90 -15.51
C ILE A 109 -0.71 -5.54 -16.30
N GLN A 110 -0.69 -4.34 -16.89
CA GLN A 110 0.48 -3.76 -17.56
C GLN A 110 1.48 -3.18 -16.54
N CYS A 111 1.93 -4.05 -15.63
CA CYS A 111 2.84 -3.68 -14.54
C CYS A 111 4.16 -3.09 -15.06
N SER A 112 4.64 -3.52 -16.24
CA SER A 112 5.86 -2.99 -16.88
C SER A 112 5.81 -1.47 -17.09
N ASN A 113 4.65 -0.95 -17.51
CA ASN A 113 4.48 0.46 -17.86
C ASN A 113 4.22 1.33 -16.63
N ASN A 114 3.77 0.72 -15.52
CA ASN A 114 3.46 1.40 -14.28
C ASN A 114 4.28 0.86 -13.09
N ARG A 115 5.54 0.48 -13.34
CA ARG A 115 6.43 -0.09 -12.33
C ARG A 115 6.55 0.80 -11.11
N MET A 116 6.62 2.12 -11.29
CA MET A 116 6.82 3.08 -10.20
C MET A 116 5.58 3.38 -9.36
N ASN A 117 4.39 2.99 -9.81
CA ASN A 117 3.14 3.38 -9.15
C ASN A 117 2.81 2.46 -7.95
N VAL A 118 3.09 2.93 -6.74
CA VAL A 118 2.82 2.22 -5.47
C VAL A 118 1.34 1.92 -5.29
N LYS A 119 0.46 2.86 -5.64
CA LYS A 119 -1.00 2.67 -5.52
C LYS A 119 -1.48 1.46 -6.31
N LEU A 120 -0.97 1.27 -7.54
CA LEU A 120 -1.31 0.08 -8.33
C LEU A 120 -0.73 -1.20 -7.72
N ALA A 121 0.46 -1.15 -7.10
CA ALA A 121 1.03 -2.31 -6.39
C ALA A 121 0.16 -2.74 -5.22
N MET A 122 -0.21 -1.80 -4.34
CA MET A 122 -1.08 -2.07 -3.20
C MET A 122 -2.46 -2.57 -3.62
N GLN A 123 -3.04 -2.02 -4.70
CA GLN A 123 -4.35 -2.47 -5.20
C GLN A 123 -4.28 -3.87 -5.82
N THR A 124 -3.17 -4.22 -6.48
CA THR A 124 -2.94 -5.55 -7.05
C THR A 124 -2.84 -6.61 -5.95
N LEU A 125 -2.00 -6.37 -4.94
CA LEU A 125 -1.78 -7.28 -3.81
C LEU A 125 -2.68 -6.89 -2.63
N SER A 126 -3.99 -6.82 -2.87
CA SER A 126 -4.97 -6.39 -1.86
C SER A 126 -5.86 -7.54 -1.40
N ARG A 127 -6.43 -7.39 -0.20
CA ARG A 127 -7.47 -8.29 0.32
C ARG A 127 -8.65 -8.44 -0.64
N SER A 128 -9.03 -7.38 -1.35
CA SER A 128 -10.13 -7.45 -2.33
C SER A 128 -9.82 -8.40 -3.48
N VAL A 129 -8.59 -8.38 -4.00
CA VAL A 129 -8.16 -9.28 -5.09
C VAL A 129 -8.09 -10.73 -4.60
N SER A 130 -7.55 -10.95 -3.40
CA SER A 130 -7.56 -12.27 -2.75
C SER A 130 -9.00 -12.82 -2.65
N LYS A 131 -9.93 -12.04 -2.09
CA LYS A 131 -11.32 -12.48 -1.94
C LYS A 131 -12.03 -12.68 -3.28
N SER A 132 -11.73 -11.89 -4.30
CA SER A 132 -12.23 -12.13 -5.66
C SER A 132 -11.73 -13.45 -6.22
N LEU A 133 -10.44 -13.80 -6.04
CA LEU A 133 -9.89 -15.07 -6.51
C LEU A 133 -10.53 -16.27 -5.79
N GLU A 134 -10.73 -16.18 -4.47
CA GLU A 134 -11.46 -17.20 -3.70
C GLU A 134 -12.92 -17.32 -4.18
N PHE A 135 -13.61 -16.19 -4.34
CA PHE A 135 -15.00 -16.17 -4.81
C PHE A 135 -15.17 -16.87 -6.16
N VAL A 136 -14.28 -16.63 -7.11
CA VAL A 136 -14.34 -17.26 -8.44
C VAL A 136 -14.26 -18.79 -8.36
N THR A 137 -13.55 -19.36 -7.38
CA THR A 137 -13.52 -20.83 -7.18
C THR A 137 -14.83 -21.41 -6.64
N THR A 138 -15.64 -20.59 -5.96
CA THR A 138 -16.92 -21.02 -5.37
C THR A 138 -18.09 -21.01 -6.38
N LEU A 139 -17.92 -20.37 -7.53
CA LEU A 139 -18.98 -20.24 -8.54
C LEU A 139 -19.37 -21.59 -9.16
N HIS A 140 -20.66 -21.76 -9.45
CA HIS A 140 -21.19 -22.97 -10.12
C HIS A 140 -21.02 -22.92 -11.64
N ASP A 141 -19.82 -22.56 -12.12
CA ASP A 141 -19.47 -22.57 -13.54
C ASP A 141 -18.21 -23.41 -13.76
N ASN A 142 -18.35 -24.51 -14.50
CA ASN A 142 -17.28 -25.45 -14.76
C ASN A 142 -16.16 -24.83 -15.63
N THR A 143 -16.50 -23.89 -16.52
CA THR A 143 -15.49 -23.22 -17.37
C THR A 143 -14.61 -22.31 -16.53
N ILE A 144 -15.21 -21.50 -15.67
CA ILE A 144 -14.49 -20.62 -14.75
C ILE A 144 -13.69 -21.44 -13.73
N LYS A 145 -14.27 -22.50 -13.16
CA LYS A 145 -13.56 -23.37 -12.22
C LYS A 145 -12.31 -23.99 -12.81
N THR A 146 -12.37 -24.45 -14.06
CA THR A 146 -11.20 -25.03 -14.74
C THR A 146 -10.13 -23.98 -15.03
N GLU A 147 -10.51 -22.77 -15.46
CA GLU A 147 -9.57 -21.69 -15.73
C GLU A 147 -8.80 -21.20 -14.49
N PHE A 148 -9.46 -21.24 -13.33
CA PHE A 148 -8.94 -20.79 -12.04
C PHE A 148 -8.47 -21.93 -11.13
N ASN A 149 -8.33 -23.15 -11.66
CA ASN A 149 -7.84 -24.28 -10.87
C ASN A 149 -6.43 -23.99 -10.31
N GLY A 150 -6.28 -24.11 -8.99
CA GLY A 150 -5.04 -23.82 -8.28
C GLY A 150 -4.76 -22.33 -8.06
N CYS A 151 -5.77 -21.45 -8.09
CA CYS A 151 -5.57 -20.02 -7.82
C CYS A 151 -5.43 -19.68 -6.31
N LEU A 152 -5.78 -20.60 -5.40
CA LEU A 152 -5.76 -20.37 -3.95
C LEU A 152 -4.40 -19.91 -3.40
N PRO A 153 -3.25 -20.50 -3.80
CA PRO A 153 -1.94 -20.00 -3.37
C PRO A 153 -1.69 -18.55 -3.80
N THR A 154 -2.24 -18.13 -4.95
CA THR A 154 -2.16 -16.74 -5.43
C THR A 154 -3.07 -15.81 -4.64
N SER A 155 -4.27 -16.27 -4.25
CA SER A 155 -5.11 -15.55 -3.29
C SER A 155 -4.37 -15.31 -1.98
N GLN A 156 -3.82 -16.39 -1.40
CA GLN A 156 -3.08 -16.32 -0.13
C GLN A 156 -1.88 -15.38 -0.24
N TYR A 157 -1.12 -15.44 -1.34
CA TYR A 157 -0.03 -14.49 -1.59
C TYR A 157 -0.49 -13.03 -1.54
N CYS A 158 -1.60 -12.70 -2.23
CA CYS A 158 -2.16 -11.35 -2.18
C CYS A 158 -2.58 -10.93 -0.77
N LEU A 159 -3.16 -11.85 0.00
CA LEU A 159 -3.62 -11.60 1.36
C LEU A 159 -2.44 -11.39 2.34
N GLN A 160 -1.42 -12.23 2.27
CA GLN A 160 -0.25 -12.16 3.15
C GLN A 160 0.47 -10.81 2.99
N PHE A 161 0.75 -10.39 1.75
CA PHE A 161 1.39 -9.09 1.50
C PHE A 161 0.49 -7.89 1.79
N ASN A 162 -0.83 -8.02 1.65
CA ASN A 162 -1.78 -7.00 2.12
C ASN A 162 -1.63 -6.81 3.64
N ASN A 163 -1.66 -7.90 4.40
CA ASN A 163 -1.63 -7.84 5.86
C ASN A 163 -0.28 -7.34 6.41
N ILE A 164 0.83 -7.74 5.78
CA ILE A 164 2.16 -7.17 6.07
C ILE A 164 2.16 -5.66 5.85
N MET A 165 1.62 -5.19 4.72
CA MET A 165 1.54 -3.75 4.44
C MET A 165 0.63 -3.02 5.42
N ASP A 166 -0.50 -3.61 5.79
CA ASP A 166 -1.42 -3.05 6.78
C ASP A 166 -0.72 -2.84 8.13
N MET A 167 0.15 -3.78 8.55
CA MET A 167 0.95 -3.65 9.78
C MET A 167 2.07 -2.60 9.67
N LEU A 168 2.77 -2.57 8.53
CA LEU A 168 3.90 -1.65 8.31
C LEU A 168 3.51 -0.24 7.84
N ASN A 169 2.23 0.00 7.53
CA ASN A 169 1.73 1.28 6.99
C ASN A 169 0.48 1.78 7.74
N CYS A 170 0.45 1.61 9.05
CA CYS A 170 -0.65 2.05 9.89
C CYS A 170 -0.64 3.57 10.09
N LYS A 171 -1.73 4.22 9.66
CA LYS A 171 -1.92 5.68 9.74
C LYS A 171 -2.82 6.13 10.90
N ASN A 172 -3.75 5.27 11.32
CA ASN A 172 -4.82 5.64 12.23
C ASN A 172 -4.84 4.70 13.45
N ARG A 173 -4.83 5.31 14.64
CA ARG A 173 -4.93 4.60 15.92
C ARG A 173 -6.23 3.80 16.06
N PHE A 174 -7.36 4.33 15.57
CA PHE A 174 -8.70 3.75 15.77
C PHE A 174 -9.17 2.87 14.62
N SER A 175 -8.24 2.38 13.81
CA SER A 175 -8.58 1.47 12.74
C SER A 175 -9.17 0.17 13.30
N LYS A 176 -10.23 -0.33 12.67
CA LYS A 176 -10.99 -1.53 13.09
C LYS A 176 -10.45 -2.83 12.50
N SER A 177 -9.43 -2.75 11.66
CA SER A 177 -8.81 -3.93 11.04
C SER A 177 -7.86 -4.62 12.00
N GLU A 178 -7.71 -5.94 11.91
CA GLU A 178 -6.79 -6.73 12.74
C GLU A 178 -5.32 -6.27 12.63
N TYR A 179 -4.80 -6.08 11.41
CA TYR A 179 -3.37 -5.80 11.17
C TYR A 179 -3.02 -4.31 11.06
N ASN A 180 -3.91 -3.48 10.49
CA ASN A 180 -3.69 -2.02 10.44
C ASN A 180 -4.20 -1.43 11.75
N THR A 181 -3.44 -1.66 12.83
CA THR A 181 -3.62 -1.04 14.16
C THR A 181 -2.31 -0.41 14.59
N ALA A 182 -2.39 0.62 15.45
CA ALA A 182 -1.19 1.19 16.03
C ALA A 182 -0.56 0.17 16.99
N LEU A 183 0.77 0.05 17.00
CA LEU A 183 1.45 -0.84 17.94
C LEU A 183 1.34 -0.23 19.34
N THR A 184 0.76 -0.98 20.28
CA THR A 184 0.52 -0.66 21.68
C THR A 184 0.95 -1.82 22.56
N GLU A 185 1.04 -1.60 23.87
CA GLU A 185 1.39 -2.68 24.81
C GLU A 185 0.43 -3.87 24.72
N SER A 186 -0.87 -3.57 24.58
CA SER A 186 -1.93 -4.58 24.56
C SER A 186 -1.88 -5.52 23.35
N ASN A 187 -1.43 -5.03 22.19
CA ASN A 187 -1.39 -5.82 20.95
C ASN A 187 0.03 -6.27 20.57
N TYR A 188 1.05 -5.90 21.35
CA TYR A 188 2.45 -6.18 21.06
C TYR A 188 2.69 -7.67 20.82
N SER A 189 2.27 -8.53 21.75
CA SER A 189 2.50 -9.99 21.66
C SER A 189 1.81 -10.61 20.45
N GLN A 190 0.56 -10.20 20.18
CA GLN A 190 -0.21 -10.70 19.05
C GLN A 190 0.41 -10.28 17.71
N LEU A 191 0.74 -9.00 17.56
CA LEU A 191 1.38 -8.50 16.34
C LEU A 191 2.77 -9.10 16.14
N GLN A 192 3.51 -9.39 17.22
CA GLN A 192 4.81 -10.05 17.13
C GLN A 192 4.67 -11.50 16.63
N GLU A 193 3.64 -12.23 17.05
CA GLU A 193 3.36 -13.56 16.53
C GLU A 193 3.00 -13.51 15.04
N HIS A 194 2.13 -12.59 14.63
CA HIS A 194 1.80 -12.38 13.22
C HIS A 194 3.02 -11.99 12.39
N ALA A 195 3.91 -11.13 12.91
CA ALA A 195 5.16 -10.78 12.25
C ALA A 195 6.03 -12.01 11.97
N LYS A 196 6.14 -12.92 12.95
CA LYS A 196 6.87 -14.19 12.79
C LYS A 196 6.20 -15.10 11.75
N GLN A 197 4.87 -15.18 11.74
CA GLN A 197 4.12 -15.94 10.73
C GLN A 197 4.36 -15.40 9.32
N PHE A 198 4.35 -14.09 9.14
CA PHE A 198 4.64 -13.43 7.86
C PHE A 198 6.08 -13.66 7.40
N GLU A 199 7.04 -13.57 8.32
CA GLU A 199 8.44 -13.85 8.04
C GLU A 199 8.63 -15.31 7.61
N ASN A 200 8.02 -16.26 8.32
CA ASN A 200 8.02 -17.67 7.96
C ASN A 200 7.40 -17.89 6.58
N TYR A 201 6.29 -17.23 6.26
CA TYR A 201 5.69 -17.28 4.93
C TYR A 201 6.63 -16.76 3.84
N ILE A 202 7.37 -15.67 4.08
CA ILE A 202 8.35 -15.17 3.10
C ILE A 202 9.49 -16.18 2.90
N ASN A 203 9.91 -16.88 3.96
CA ASN A 203 10.94 -17.92 3.89
C ASN A 203 10.51 -19.14 3.08
N THR A 204 9.20 -19.43 2.98
CA THR A 204 8.71 -20.53 2.15
C THR A 204 8.65 -20.18 0.67
N LEU A 205 8.95 -18.95 0.24
CA LEU A 205 8.86 -18.56 -1.17
C LEU A 205 10.13 -18.90 -1.96
N TYR A 206 9.92 -19.53 -3.12
CA TYR A 206 10.93 -19.93 -4.09
C TYR A 206 10.61 -19.35 -5.47
N ASP A 207 11.66 -19.08 -6.24
CA ASP A 207 11.54 -18.80 -7.67
C ASP A 207 11.19 -20.09 -8.44
N ASN A 208 10.76 -19.97 -9.69
CA ASN A 208 10.40 -21.13 -10.51
C ASN A 208 11.59 -22.12 -10.71
N THR A 209 12.82 -21.61 -10.59
CA THR A 209 14.07 -22.38 -10.66
C THR A 209 14.40 -23.16 -9.37
N GLY A 210 13.58 -23.06 -8.32
CA GLY A 210 13.83 -23.70 -7.03
C GLY A 210 14.81 -22.95 -6.12
N THR A 211 15.19 -21.71 -6.47
CA THR A 211 16.02 -20.87 -5.61
C THR A 211 15.17 -20.11 -4.58
N PRO A 212 15.55 -20.08 -3.28
CA PRO A 212 14.84 -19.29 -2.28
C PRO A 212 14.79 -17.81 -2.67
N ILE A 213 13.65 -17.15 -2.47
CA ILE A 213 13.45 -15.77 -2.95
C ILE A 213 14.43 -14.77 -2.32
N LEU A 214 14.82 -15.02 -1.07
CA LEU A 214 15.78 -14.20 -0.31
C LEU A 214 17.23 -14.35 -0.79
N LYS A 215 17.56 -15.42 -1.54
CA LYS A 215 18.86 -15.60 -2.21
C LYS A 215 18.85 -15.12 -3.66
N SER A 216 17.68 -14.87 -4.23
CA SER A 216 17.53 -14.39 -5.60
C SER A 216 18.00 -12.94 -5.78
N GLY A 217 18.29 -12.55 -7.02
CA GLY A 217 18.55 -11.14 -7.37
C GLY A 217 17.35 -10.19 -7.14
N ARG A 218 16.16 -10.72 -6.86
CA ARG A 218 14.94 -9.95 -6.56
C ARG A 218 14.57 -9.95 -5.07
N LYS A 219 15.53 -10.25 -4.19
CA LYS A 219 15.33 -10.35 -2.72
C LYS A 219 14.93 -9.04 -2.03
N THR A 220 15.31 -7.88 -2.57
CA THR A 220 15.22 -6.58 -1.87
C THR A 220 13.84 -6.28 -1.30
N GLY A 221 12.77 -6.49 -2.09
CA GLY A 221 11.40 -6.23 -1.64
C GLY A 221 10.99 -7.11 -0.46
N PHE A 222 11.32 -8.39 -0.51
CA PHE A 222 10.99 -9.36 0.53
C PHE A 222 11.83 -9.13 1.80
N LEU A 223 13.13 -8.90 1.62
CA LEU A 223 14.05 -8.58 2.70
C LEU A 223 13.64 -7.30 3.43
N GLY A 224 13.22 -6.27 2.70
CA GLY A 224 12.79 -5.01 3.30
C GLY A 224 11.52 -5.13 4.13
N MET A 225 10.58 -5.99 3.72
CA MET A 225 9.42 -6.32 4.57
C MET A 225 9.88 -6.99 5.86
N ILE A 226 10.77 -8.00 5.79
CA ILE A 226 11.31 -8.68 6.99
C ILE A 226 12.01 -7.69 7.92
N ILE A 227 12.83 -6.78 7.38
CA ILE A 227 13.52 -5.74 8.14
C ILE A 227 12.50 -4.86 8.88
N GLY A 228 11.47 -4.37 8.19
CA GLY A 228 10.41 -3.58 8.80
C GLY A 228 9.68 -4.33 9.91
N LEU A 229 9.31 -5.59 9.66
CA LEU A 229 8.63 -6.45 10.63
C LEU A 229 9.48 -6.67 11.90
N ARG A 230 10.77 -6.98 11.76
CA ARG A 230 11.65 -7.25 12.90
C ARG A 230 12.02 -5.99 13.69
N ASN A 231 12.25 -4.86 13.00
CA ASN A 231 12.72 -3.64 13.67
C ASN A 231 11.62 -2.81 14.33
N MET A 232 10.36 -2.97 13.92
CA MET A 232 9.25 -2.21 14.50
C MET A 232 9.10 -2.45 16.02
N PHE A 233 9.27 -3.69 16.49
CA PHE A 233 9.11 -4.05 17.89
C PHE A 233 10.21 -3.49 18.81
N PRO A 234 11.52 -3.74 18.58
CA PRO A 234 12.57 -3.17 19.41
C PRO A 234 12.64 -1.64 19.30
N LEU A 235 12.23 -1.06 18.17
CA LEU A 235 12.04 0.38 18.06
C LEU A 235 10.95 0.89 19.01
N TYR A 236 9.80 0.20 19.07
CA TYR A 236 8.74 0.55 20.01
C TYR A 236 9.17 0.41 21.46
N ASP A 237 9.96 -0.61 21.81
CA ASP A 237 10.50 -0.78 23.17
C ASP A 237 11.38 0.42 23.59
N GLU A 238 12.24 0.91 22.69
CA GLU A 238 13.05 2.12 22.93
C GLU A 238 12.20 3.39 23.04
N LEU A 239 11.15 3.51 22.22
CA LEU A 239 10.24 4.66 22.24
C LEU A 239 9.34 4.67 23.49
N LYS A 240 8.96 3.48 23.97
CA LYS A 240 8.18 3.30 25.20
C LYS A 240 8.95 3.79 26.41
N ASN A 241 10.26 3.55 26.47
CA ASN A 241 11.12 4.07 27.54
C ASN A 241 11.14 5.60 27.63
N ILE A 242 10.73 6.30 26.57
CA ILE A 242 10.64 7.77 26.51
C ILE A 242 9.23 8.26 26.86
N GLY A 243 8.26 7.35 27.00
CA GLY A 243 6.86 7.66 27.33
C GLY A 243 5.91 7.63 26.14
N LEU A 244 6.30 7.09 24.97
CA LEU A 244 5.34 6.88 23.89
C LEU A 244 4.39 5.72 24.21
N THR A 245 3.09 5.99 24.09
CA THR A 245 2.01 5.02 24.36
C THR A 245 1.66 4.14 23.16
N TYR A 246 1.99 4.58 21.95
CA TYR A 246 1.74 3.86 20.71
C TYR A 246 2.73 4.25 19.60
N LEU A 247 2.90 3.38 18.61
CA LEU A 247 3.68 3.65 17.41
C LEU A 247 2.79 3.52 16.15
N LEU A 248 2.77 4.58 15.35
CA LEU A 248 2.20 4.58 14.00
C LEU A 248 3.29 4.28 13.00
N THR A 249 3.26 3.09 12.40
CA THR A 249 4.29 2.65 11.45
C THR A 249 4.38 3.52 10.21
N TYR A 250 3.31 4.21 9.84
CA TYR A 250 3.34 5.19 8.75
C TYR A 250 4.34 6.34 8.99
N LYS A 251 4.62 6.69 10.26
CA LYS A 251 5.60 7.75 10.60
C LYS A 251 7.04 7.34 10.25
N LEU A 252 7.26 6.05 9.99
CA LEU A 252 8.53 5.47 9.59
C LEU A 252 8.65 5.33 8.06
N SER A 253 7.71 5.89 7.28
CA SER A 253 7.74 5.82 5.81
C SER A 253 8.43 7.04 5.18
N GLN A 254 8.89 6.89 3.93
CA GLN A 254 9.48 7.99 3.16
C GLN A 254 8.44 8.90 2.48
N ASP A 255 7.13 8.60 2.62
CA ASP A 255 6.04 9.36 2.01
C ASP A 255 6.11 10.87 2.31
N TYR A 256 6.60 11.27 3.50
CA TYR A 256 6.76 12.68 3.86
C TYR A 256 7.81 13.38 2.98
N LEU A 257 8.90 12.69 2.63
CA LEU A 257 9.92 13.20 1.72
C LEU A 257 9.38 13.25 0.28
N GLU A 258 8.62 12.25 -0.16
CA GLU A 258 7.99 12.28 -1.49
C GLU A 258 6.97 13.41 -1.62
N THR A 259 6.20 13.67 -0.57
CA THR A 259 5.26 14.79 -0.50
C THR A 259 6.02 16.11 -0.58
N PHE A 260 7.14 16.23 0.13
CA PHE A 260 8.01 17.41 0.06
C PHE A 260 8.58 17.63 -1.35
N PHE A 261 9.10 16.60 -2.00
CA PHE A 261 9.58 16.70 -3.38
C PHE A 261 8.46 17.03 -4.37
N SER A 262 7.24 16.57 -4.10
CA SER A 262 6.08 16.97 -4.89
C SER A 262 5.76 18.46 -4.71
N ALA A 263 5.81 18.98 -3.48
CA ALA A 263 5.63 20.40 -3.22
C ALA A 263 6.70 21.27 -3.91
N ILE A 264 7.96 20.82 -3.95
CA ILE A 264 9.04 21.48 -4.70
C ILE A 264 8.72 21.52 -6.20
N ARG A 265 8.33 20.38 -6.79
CA ARG A 265 8.00 20.30 -8.22
C ARG A 265 6.82 21.19 -8.60
N THR A 266 5.78 21.25 -7.77
CA THR A 266 4.62 22.13 -8.00
C THR A 266 5.03 23.60 -8.09
N ARG A 267 6.09 24.04 -7.39
CA ARG A 267 6.58 25.42 -7.49
C ARG A 267 7.30 25.72 -8.80
N GLY A 268 7.72 24.70 -9.54
CA GLY A 268 8.23 24.82 -10.90
C GLY A 268 7.12 25.05 -11.95
N GLY A 269 5.85 25.07 -11.55
CA GLY A 269 4.72 25.21 -12.47
C GLY A 269 4.66 24.05 -13.45
N PHE A 270 4.77 24.34 -14.74
CA PHE A 270 4.81 23.33 -15.80
C PHE A 270 6.17 22.61 -15.92
N ASN A 271 7.21 23.05 -15.20
CA ASN A 271 8.50 22.39 -15.22
C ASN A 271 8.58 21.27 -14.16
N ASN A 272 8.26 20.05 -14.58
CA ASN A 272 8.32 18.86 -13.73
C ASN A 272 9.76 18.41 -13.37
N ASN A 273 10.78 18.90 -14.08
CA ASN A 273 12.19 18.55 -13.91
C ASN A 273 13.02 19.81 -13.61
N PRO A 274 12.95 20.37 -12.40
CA PRO A 274 13.71 21.56 -12.03
C PRO A 274 15.22 21.29 -12.07
N ASN A 275 16.01 22.27 -12.53
CA ASN A 275 17.46 22.24 -12.38
C ASN A 275 17.87 22.50 -10.91
N ALA A 276 19.16 22.31 -10.58
CA ALA A 276 19.65 22.47 -9.22
C ALA A 276 19.39 23.88 -8.63
N LEU A 277 19.50 24.93 -9.45
CA LEU A 277 19.23 26.31 -9.04
C LEU A 277 17.74 26.52 -8.71
N ASN A 278 16.85 26.00 -9.54
CA ASN A 278 15.40 26.04 -9.33
C ASN A 278 15.01 25.25 -8.08
N PHE A 279 15.63 24.10 -7.86
CA PHE A 279 15.46 23.33 -6.63
C PHE A 279 15.88 24.15 -5.40
N GLN A 280 17.08 24.76 -5.42
CA GLN A 280 17.57 25.59 -4.32
C GLN A 280 16.62 26.76 -4.02
N ASN A 281 16.15 27.45 -5.05
CA ASN A 281 15.22 28.58 -4.89
C ASN A 281 13.86 28.13 -4.34
N ALA A 282 13.32 27.03 -4.86
CA ALA A 282 12.07 26.45 -4.37
C ALA A 282 12.20 26.00 -2.90
N TYR A 283 13.34 25.38 -2.56
CA TYR A 283 13.68 24.94 -1.21
C TYR A 283 13.76 26.11 -0.23
N LYS A 284 14.54 27.16 -0.55
CA LYS A 284 14.62 28.40 0.26
C LYS A 284 13.23 29.01 0.50
N ARG A 285 12.41 29.09 -0.54
CA ARG A 285 11.05 29.63 -0.45
C ARG A 285 10.10 28.73 0.33
N LEU A 286 10.36 27.43 0.46
CA LEU A 286 9.57 26.51 1.29
C LEU A 286 9.96 26.63 2.77
N LEU A 287 11.26 26.79 3.06
CA LEU A 287 11.78 27.03 4.41
C LEU A 287 11.25 28.34 4.99
N ILE A 288 11.43 29.45 4.28
CA ILE A 288 11.00 30.78 4.74
C ILE A 288 9.48 30.81 5.03
N ARG A 289 8.67 30.12 4.22
CA ARG A 289 7.22 30.07 4.45
C ARG A 289 6.83 29.24 5.67
N HIS A 290 7.62 28.24 6.05
CA HIS A 290 7.38 27.46 7.29
C HIS A 290 7.88 28.21 8.53
N GLU A 291 8.91 29.04 8.39
CA GLU A 291 9.47 29.83 9.50
C GLU A 291 8.67 31.09 9.81
N ILE A 292 7.91 31.63 8.86
CA ILE A 292 6.91 32.68 9.12
C ILE A 292 5.70 32.03 9.79
N LYS A 293 5.84 31.71 11.08
CA LYS A 293 4.71 31.75 12.01
C LYS A 293 4.23 33.20 12.06
N GLU A 294 2.95 33.35 11.80
CA GLU A 294 2.12 34.55 11.91
C GLU A 294 2.71 35.64 12.82
N LEU A 295 3.20 36.71 12.21
CA LEU A 295 3.32 38.00 12.88
C LEU A 295 1.94 38.67 12.78
N GLU A 296 1.26 38.78 13.93
CA GLU A 296 -0.12 39.28 14.13
C GLU A 296 -0.43 40.72 13.64
N ASN A 297 0.43 41.37 12.84
CA ASN A 297 0.29 42.80 12.50
C ASN A 297 0.16 43.09 10.99
N GLY A 298 -0.55 42.24 10.25
CA GLY A 298 -0.90 42.50 8.84
C GLY A 298 -2.39 42.80 8.67
N ASN A 299 -2.75 44.03 8.28
CA ASN A 299 -4.12 44.51 8.03
C ASN A 299 -4.82 43.85 6.80
N CYS A 300 -4.70 42.54 6.61
CA CYS A 300 -5.41 41.81 5.56
C CYS A 300 -6.36 40.80 6.21
N LEU A 301 -7.65 40.95 5.91
CA LEU A 301 -8.74 40.10 6.40
C LEU A 301 -8.41 38.62 6.19
N PHE A 302 -8.46 37.90 7.31
CA PHE A 302 -8.19 36.47 7.44
C PHE A 302 -9.25 35.63 6.71
N ASP A 303 -8.80 34.72 5.85
CA ASP A 303 -9.46 33.41 5.71
C ASP A 303 -8.55 32.39 6.39
N ASN A 304 -8.98 31.91 7.55
CA ASN A 304 -8.34 30.83 8.30
C ASN A 304 -8.15 29.60 7.40
N ILE A 305 -6.91 29.38 6.93
CA ILE A 305 -6.52 28.10 6.35
C ILE A 305 -5.14 27.74 6.88
N ASP A 306 -5.15 26.95 7.96
CA ASP A 306 -4.10 25.97 8.24
C ASP A 306 -3.79 25.21 6.95
N ILE A 307 -2.58 25.36 6.40
CA ILE A 307 -2.12 24.49 5.32
C ILE A 307 -1.65 23.16 5.92
N LEU A 308 -2.64 22.45 6.46
CA LEU A 308 -2.77 21.01 6.42
C LEU A 308 -4.12 20.69 5.75
N HIS A 309 -4.29 21.08 4.49
CA HIS A 309 -5.31 20.45 3.65
C HIS A 309 -4.82 20.25 2.22
N VAL A 310 -4.45 19.00 1.93
CA VAL A 310 -4.67 18.44 0.60
C VAL A 310 -6.19 18.37 0.40
N SER A 311 -6.75 19.36 -0.29
CA SER A 311 -8.07 19.25 -0.91
C SER A 311 -7.89 19.15 -2.41
N SER A 312 -7.63 17.93 -2.90
CA SER A 312 -8.02 17.59 -4.26
C SER A 312 -9.53 17.34 -4.27
N LYS A 313 -10.32 18.42 -4.17
CA LYS A 313 -11.75 18.40 -4.53
C LYS A 313 -11.83 18.24 -6.04
N ASN A 314 -12.68 17.31 -6.46
CA ASN A 314 -12.97 16.98 -7.85
C ASN A 314 -13.32 18.24 -8.66
N LEU A 315 -12.66 18.42 -9.81
CA LEU A 315 -13.20 19.20 -10.91
C LEU A 315 -14.48 18.50 -11.38
N LYS A 316 -15.65 19.00 -10.96
CA LYS A 316 -16.89 18.80 -11.72
C LYS A 316 -16.82 19.76 -12.91
N CYS A 317 -16.97 19.22 -14.12
CA CYS A 317 -17.25 20.03 -15.30
C CYS A 317 -18.60 20.74 -15.11
N PRO A 318 -18.75 22.01 -15.52
CA PRO A 318 -20.05 22.66 -15.56
C PRO A 318 -20.79 22.15 -16.80
N ILE A 319 -21.90 21.43 -16.59
CA ILE A 319 -22.94 21.33 -17.59
C ILE A 319 -24.14 22.07 -16.99
N SER A 320 -24.58 23.04 -17.77
CA SER A 320 -25.63 24.03 -17.54
C SER A 320 -26.91 23.47 -16.94
N ASP A 321 -27.44 24.23 -15.98
CA ASP A 321 -28.83 24.21 -15.57
C ASP A 321 -29.76 24.40 -16.77
N SER A 322 -30.70 23.48 -16.94
CA SER A 322 -32.00 23.78 -17.53
C SER A 322 -33.05 23.03 -16.73
N SER A 323 -33.63 23.74 -15.79
CA SER A 323 -34.92 23.45 -15.17
C SER A 323 -35.99 23.23 -16.24
N ASN A 324 -36.66 22.08 -16.21
CA ASN A 324 -38.07 21.96 -16.59
C ASN A 324 -38.63 20.67 -15.98
N PHE A 325 -39.29 20.82 -14.83
CA PHE A 325 -40.26 19.85 -14.34
C PHE A 325 -41.49 19.97 -15.24
N ASN A 326 -41.77 18.93 -16.03
CA ASN A 326 -43.10 18.68 -16.53
C ASN A 326 -43.46 17.24 -16.20
N GLU A 327 -44.55 17.09 -15.47
CA GLU A 327 -45.22 15.84 -15.16
C GLU A 327 -45.51 15.07 -16.45
N LEU A 328 -44.92 13.88 -16.59
CA LEU A 328 -45.42 12.85 -17.48
C LEU A 328 -45.83 11.67 -16.63
N LYS A 329 -47.14 11.52 -16.43
CA LYS A 329 -47.76 10.25 -16.08
C LYS A 329 -47.36 9.24 -17.16
N MET A 330 -46.51 8.28 -16.81
CA MET A 330 -46.28 7.10 -17.65
C MET A 330 -47.21 6.01 -17.18
N ASP A 331 -48.18 5.69 -18.02
CA ASP A 331 -49.02 4.50 -17.92
C ASP A 331 -48.15 3.24 -17.83
N PHE A 332 -48.45 2.41 -16.84
CA PHE A 332 -47.87 1.07 -16.71
C PHE A 332 -48.47 0.16 -17.78
N ALA A 333 -47.88 0.19 -18.98
CA ALA A 333 -48.08 -0.85 -19.97
C ALA A 333 -46.82 -0.97 -20.82
N HIS A 334 -46.08 -2.07 -20.65
CA HIS A 334 -45.30 -2.80 -21.66
C HIS A 334 -44.14 -3.57 -20.99
N ASP A 335 -44.38 -4.86 -20.71
CA ASP A 335 -43.53 -6.02 -21.04
C ASP A 335 -41.99 -6.00 -20.81
N TYR A 336 -41.42 -5.17 -19.93
CA TYR A 336 -39.99 -5.23 -19.61
C TYR A 336 -39.55 -6.44 -18.75
N VAL A 337 -40.48 -7.31 -18.32
CA VAL A 337 -40.17 -8.47 -17.44
C VAL A 337 -39.85 -9.75 -18.24
N LYS A 338 -39.96 -9.73 -19.57
CA LYS A 338 -39.84 -10.94 -20.43
C LYS A 338 -38.47 -11.18 -21.07
N THR A 339 -37.45 -10.40 -20.75
CA THR A 339 -36.06 -10.80 -20.99
C THR A 339 -35.40 -11.08 -19.66
N PHE A 340 -35.57 -12.29 -19.14
CA PHE A 340 -34.58 -12.86 -18.25
C PHE A 340 -33.28 -12.91 -19.07
N TRP A 341 -32.40 -11.94 -18.85
CA TRP A 341 -31.01 -12.15 -19.22
C TRP A 341 -30.55 -13.33 -18.37
N ASP A 342 -30.15 -14.43 -19.01
CA ASP A 342 -29.43 -15.50 -18.31
C ASP A 342 -28.13 -14.89 -17.79
N LEU A 343 -28.20 -14.32 -16.59
CA LEU A 343 -27.06 -13.71 -15.94
C LEU A 343 -26.07 -14.82 -15.64
N SER A 344 -24.80 -14.59 -15.94
CA SER A 344 -23.77 -15.53 -15.53
C SER A 344 -23.81 -15.68 -14.00
N PRO A 345 -23.45 -16.85 -13.45
CA PRO A 345 -23.37 -17.04 -12.00
C PRO A 345 -22.46 -16.00 -11.33
N PHE A 346 -21.46 -15.49 -12.07
CA PHE A 346 -20.61 -14.39 -11.63
C PHE A 346 -21.40 -13.08 -11.44
N VAL A 347 -22.16 -12.66 -12.47
CA VAL A 347 -22.94 -11.42 -12.43
C VAL A 347 -24.04 -11.48 -11.39
N GLU A 348 -24.76 -12.59 -11.29
CA GLU A 348 -25.84 -12.78 -10.32
C GLU A 348 -25.35 -12.56 -8.87
N ASN A 349 -24.26 -13.22 -8.49
CA ASN A 349 -23.67 -13.09 -7.16
C ASN A 349 -23.12 -11.68 -6.88
N VAL A 350 -22.53 -11.04 -7.89
CA VAL A 350 -22.05 -9.65 -7.74
C VAL A 350 -23.22 -8.68 -7.55
N VAL A 351 -24.32 -8.85 -8.28
CA VAL A 351 -25.53 -8.03 -8.13
C VAL A 351 -26.18 -8.25 -6.76
N LEU A 352 -26.27 -9.49 -6.29
CA LEU A 352 -26.72 -9.84 -4.92
C LEU A 352 -25.89 -9.12 -3.85
N TYR A 353 -24.56 -9.13 -3.99
CA TYR A 353 -23.67 -8.42 -3.07
C TYR A 353 -23.91 -6.91 -3.08
N ILE A 354 -24.07 -6.30 -4.26
CA ILE A 354 -24.35 -4.87 -4.42
C ILE A 354 -25.70 -4.52 -3.79
N ALA A 355 -26.75 -5.31 -4.05
CA ALA A 355 -28.08 -5.12 -3.48
C ALA A 355 -28.04 -5.20 -1.94
N GLY A 356 -27.35 -6.21 -1.39
CA GLY A 356 -27.15 -6.35 0.05
C GLY A 356 -26.40 -5.16 0.66
N TYR A 357 -25.37 -4.65 -0.01
CA TYR A 357 -24.64 -3.46 0.42
C TYR A 357 -25.54 -2.21 0.45
N VAL A 358 -26.35 -1.99 -0.60
CA VAL A 358 -27.30 -0.87 -0.67
C VAL A 358 -28.33 -0.98 0.45
N CYS A 359 -28.95 -2.15 0.64
CA CYS A 359 -29.90 -2.39 1.72
C CYS A 359 -29.29 -2.09 3.11
N ASN A 360 -28.06 -2.55 3.37
CA ASN A 360 -27.38 -2.28 4.63
C ASN A 360 -27.06 -0.78 4.81
N LYS A 361 -26.72 -0.07 3.73
CA LYS A 361 -26.47 1.38 3.78
C LYS A 361 -27.74 2.17 4.05
N VAL A 362 -28.87 1.77 3.48
CA VAL A 362 -30.18 2.40 3.72
C VAL A 362 -30.62 2.17 5.17
N LYS A 363 -30.45 0.96 5.71
CA LYS A 363 -30.81 0.63 7.12
C LYS A 363 -29.94 1.31 8.19
N LYS A 364 -28.78 1.86 7.81
CA LYS A 364 -27.85 2.56 8.72
C LYS A 364 -28.02 4.07 8.72
N LYS A 365 -28.89 4.61 7.85
CA LYS A 365 -29.46 5.95 8.02
C LYS A 365 -30.64 5.86 8.96
#